data_AF-A0A9D4WY52-F1
#
_entry.id   AF-A0A9D4WY52-F1
#
_cell.length_a   1.000
_cell.length_b   1.000
_cell.length_c   1.000
_cell.angle_alpha   90.00
_cell.angle_beta   90.00
_cell.angle_gamma   90.00
#
_symmetry.space_group_name_H-M   'P 1'
#
loop_
_entity.id
_entity.type
_entity.pdbx_description
1 polymer ?
#
loop_
_entity_poly.entity_id
_entity_poly.type
_entity_poly.pdbx_seq_one_letter_code
_entity_poly.pdbx_strand_id
1 'polypeptide(L)'
;MGLLDLEKHFAFYGSYHSNPINIVVHIFFVWPILFTALLFFYFTPPIFSPPQTLLNVIPSFLIFNFGFFFAIFYALFYVALDIKAGSFVALLTLLCWVSSSFLANSIGFDLAWKVHMYE
;
A
#
# COMPACT_ATOMS: atom_id res chain seq x y z
N MET A 1 -23.52 -3.82 15.70
CA MET A 1 -22.55 -4.74 15.08
C MET A 1 -22.52 -4.46 13.60
N GLY A 2 -21.49 -3.75 13.14
CA GLY A 2 -21.43 -3.11 11.83
C GLY A 2 -20.49 -3.81 10.84
N LEU A 3 -20.47 -3.31 9.61
CA LEU A 3 -19.59 -3.76 8.51
C LEU A 3 -18.09 -3.62 8.81
N LEU A 4 -17.69 -2.84 9.82
CA LEU A 4 -16.30 -2.51 10.15
C LEU A 4 -15.82 -3.14 11.46
N ASP A 5 -16.44 -4.22 11.91
CA ASP A 5 -16.04 -4.92 13.15
C ASP A 5 -14.95 -5.95 12.84
N LEU A 6 -13.68 -5.60 13.12
CA LEU A 6 -12.54 -6.49 12.82
C LEU A 6 -12.68 -7.84 13.51
N GLU A 7 -13.03 -7.86 14.80
CA GLU A 7 -13.10 -9.09 15.61
C GLU A 7 -14.09 -10.08 15.02
N LYS A 8 -15.28 -9.60 14.63
CA LYS A 8 -16.30 -10.46 14.03
C LYS A 8 -15.86 -11.02 12.67
N HIS A 9 -15.26 -10.20 11.81
CA HIS A 9 -14.77 -10.65 10.50
C HIS A 9 -13.61 -11.63 10.63
N PHE A 10 -12.68 -11.36 11.55
CA PHE A 10 -11.55 -12.25 11.83
C PHE A 10 -12.01 -13.57 12.46
N ALA A 11 -12.91 -13.54 13.44
CA ALA A 11 -13.42 -14.74 14.09
C ALA A 11 -14.20 -15.62 13.10
N PHE A 12 -15.02 -15.03 12.24
CA PHE A 12 -15.73 -15.76 11.20
C PHE A 12 -14.75 -16.35 10.17
N TYR A 13 -13.87 -15.53 9.59
CA TYR A 13 -12.90 -16.00 8.58
C TYR A 13 -11.95 -17.07 9.13
N GLY A 14 -11.44 -16.87 10.35
CA GLY A 14 -10.55 -17.80 11.05
C GLY A 14 -11.19 -19.15 11.39
N SER A 15 -12.53 -19.25 11.44
CA SER A 15 -13.21 -20.51 11.76
C SER A 15 -13.07 -21.60 10.68
N TYR A 16 -12.78 -21.21 9.43
CA TYR A 16 -12.55 -22.14 8.32
C TYR A 16 -11.22 -21.91 7.57
N HIS A 17 -10.45 -20.86 7.90
CA HIS A 17 -9.09 -20.60 7.39
C HIS A 17 -8.07 -20.47 8.51
N SER A 18 -7.70 -21.61 9.13
CA SER A 18 -6.79 -21.67 10.29
C SER A 18 -5.42 -22.31 9.99
N ASN A 19 -5.09 -22.56 8.72
CA ASN A 19 -3.79 -23.15 8.36
C ASN A 19 -2.64 -22.16 8.72
N PRO A 20 -1.74 -22.52 9.65
CA PRO A 20 -0.73 -21.61 10.17
C PRO A 20 0.31 -21.20 9.11
N ILE A 21 0.63 -22.09 8.17
CA ILE A 21 1.58 -21.79 7.09
C ILE A 21 1.01 -20.71 6.17
N ASN A 22 -0.27 -20.84 5.80
CA ASN A 22 -0.93 -19.85 4.94
C ASN A 22 -1.00 -18.47 5.62
N ILE A 23 -1.32 -18.43 6.92
CA ILE A 23 -1.36 -17.18 7.69
C ILE A 23 0.00 -16.49 7.71
N VAL A 24 1.07 -17.25 7.98
CA VAL A 24 2.44 -16.73 7.97
C VAL A 24 2.80 -16.18 6.59
N VAL A 25 2.56 -16.96 5.53
CA VAL A 25 2.80 -16.51 4.15
C VAL A 25 2.03 -15.22 3.87
N HIS A 26 0.75 -15.15 4.22
CA HIS A 26 -0.06 -13.94 3.99
C HIS A 26 0.50 -12.71 4.73
N ILE A 27 0.82 -12.85 6.02
CA ILE A 27 1.33 -11.74 6.85
C ILE A 27 2.65 -11.18 6.29
N PHE A 28 3.54 -12.04 5.78
CA PHE A 28 4.83 -11.59 5.24
C PHE A 28 4.75 -11.09 3.80
N PHE A 29 4.00 -11.76 2.92
CA PHE A 29 4.00 -11.47 1.49
C PHE A 29 3.02 -10.38 1.05
N VAL A 30 2.06 -9.98 1.90
CA VAL A 30 1.18 -8.85 1.58
C VAL A 30 1.98 -7.55 1.38
N TRP A 31 3.06 -7.33 2.13
CA TRP A 31 3.84 -6.10 2.06
C TRP A 31 4.68 -5.98 0.78
N PRO A 32 5.47 -7.00 0.37
CA PRO A 32 6.10 -6.99 -0.94
C PRO A 32 5.11 -6.80 -2.09
N ILE A 33 3.95 -7.47 -2.05
CA ILE A 33 2.91 -7.34 -3.09
C ILE A 33 2.38 -5.91 -3.17
N LEU A 34 2.02 -5.33 -2.03
CA LEU A 34 1.56 -3.95 -1.94
C LEU A 34 2.64 -2.98 -2.44
N PHE A 35 3.89 -3.15 -1.98
CA PHE A 35 5.03 -2.33 -2.41
C PHE A 35 5.22 -2.36 -3.92
N THR A 36 5.24 -3.55 -4.54
CA THR A 36 5.42 -3.66 -6.00
C THR A 36 4.23 -3.09 -6.77
N ALA A 37 3.01 -3.27 -6.27
CA ALA A 37 1.83 -2.67 -6.89
C ALA A 37 1.91 -1.14 -6.86
N LEU A 38 2.28 -0.55 -5.72
CA LEU A 38 2.46 0.90 -5.56
C LEU A 38 3.62 1.43 -6.42
N LEU A 39 4.70 0.65 -6.57
CA LEU A 39 5.80 0.95 -7.48
C LEU A 39 5.32 1.04 -8.94
N PHE A 40 4.49 0.11 -9.40
CA PHE A 40 3.92 0.20 -10.74
C PHE A 40 2.93 1.37 -10.89
N PHE A 41 2.09 1.60 -9.88
CA PHE A 41 1.18 2.73 -9.89
C PHE A 41 1.88 4.08 -9.90
N TYR A 42 3.14 4.16 -9.46
CA TYR A 42 3.94 5.38 -9.53
C TYR A 42 3.95 6.01 -10.94
N PHE A 43 3.96 5.18 -11.98
CA PHE A 43 4.02 5.63 -13.36
C PHE A 43 2.66 6.01 -13.97
N THR A 44 1.60 6.00 -13.16
CA THR A 44 0.29 6.50 -13.60
C THR A 44 0.20 8.02 -13.50
N PRO A 45 -0.59 8.69 -14.37
CA PRO A 45 -0.78 10.14 -14.30
C PRO A 45 -1.30 10.60 -12.94
N PRO A 46 -0.94 11.82 -12.47
CA PRO A 46 -1.52 12.41 -11.27
C PRO A 46 -3.04 12.54 -11.40
N ILE A 47 -3.76 12.22 -10.32
CA ILE A 47 -5.22 12.37 -10.24
C ILE A 47 -5.58 13.76 -9.71
N PHE A 48 -4.73 14.35 -8.86
CA PHE A 48 -4.86 15.74 -8.43
C PHE A 48 -3.49 16.39 -8.27
N SER A 49 -3.44 17.71 -8.37
CA SER A 49 -2.22 18.50 -8.13
C SER A 49 -2.47 19.45 -6.96
N PRO A 50 -1.68 19.36 -5.88
CA PRO A 50 -1.81 20.28 -4.76
C PRO A 50 -1.45 21.73 -5.15
N PRO A 51 -1.85 22.72 -4.33
CA PRO A 51 -1.41 24.10 -4.49
C PRO A 51 0.12 24.22 -4.50
N GLN A 52 0.65 25.20 -5.23
CA GLN A 52 2.09 25.41 -5.39
C GLN A 52 2.83 25.56 -4.05
N THR A 53 2.19 26.17 -3.05
CA THR A 53 2.74 26.31 -1.71
C THR A 53 3.05 24.97 -1.05
N LEU A 54 2.20 23.97 -1.25
CA LEU A 54 2.39 22.63 -0.71
C LEU A 54 3.42 21.83 -1.53
N LEU A 55 3.40 21.98 -2.85
CA LEU A 55 4.38 21.36 -3.75
C LEU A 55 5.83 21.78 -3.44
N ASN A 56 6.03 22.99 -2.90
CA ASN A 56 7.37 23.45 -2.50
C ASN A 56 7.93 22.74 -1.25
N VAL A 57 7.08 22.07 -0.46
CA VAL A 57 7.46 21.39 0.78
C VAL A 57 7.48 19.87 0.61
N ILE A 58 6.64 19.35 -0.28
CA ILE A 58 6.53 17.92 -0.54
C ILE A 58 7.64 17.48 -1.49
N PRO A 59 8.36 16.38 -1.19
CA PRO A 59 9.35 15.84 -2.12
C PRO A 59 8.74 15.56 -3.49
N SER A 60 9.44 15.95 -4.57
CA SER A 60 8.96 15.82 -5.95
C SER A 60 8.68 14.39 -6.39
N PHE A 61 9.28 13.41 -5.71
CA PHE A 61 9.02 11.99 -5.95
C PHE A 61 7.69 11.51 -5.36
N LEU A 62 6.95 12.30 -4.57
CA LEU A 62 5.62 11.91 -4.09
C LEU A 62 4.55 12.40 -5.07
N ILE A 63 4.05 11.46 -5.89
CA ILE A 63 3.02 11.73 -6.90
C ILE A 63 1.64 11.36 -6.35
N PHE A 64 0.68 12.28 -6.50
CA PHE A 64 -0.71 12.13 -6.09
C PHE A 64 -1.55 11.42 -7.15
N ASN A 65 -1.20 10.17 -7.43
CA ASN A 65 -1.84 9.31 -8.44
C ASN A 65 -2.62 8.14 -7.79
N PHE A 66 -2.90 7.08 -8.56
CA PHE A 66 -3.61 5.91 -8.05
C PHE A 66 -2.90 5.24 -6.88
N GLY A 67 -1.56 5.24 -6.87
CA GLY A 67 -0.77 4.69 -5.76
C GLY A 67 -1.04 5.43 -4.45
N PHE A 68 -1.07 6.77 -4.50
CA PHE A 68 -1.45 7.59 -3.35
C PHE A 68 -2.88 7.30 -2.89
N PHE A 69 -3.84 7.26 -3.82
CA PHE A 69 -5.24 6.99 -3.52
C PHE A 69 -5.42 5.65 -2.79
N PHE A 70 -4.84 4.57 -3.32
CA PHE A 70 -4.93 3.25 -2.69
C PHE A 70 -4.24 3.22 -1.32
N ALA A 71 -3.08 3.86 -1.17
CA ALA A 71 -2.39 3.91 0.10
C ALA A 71 -3.24 4.59 1.20
N ILE A 72 -3.87 5.73 0.89
CA ILE A 72 -4.75 6.42 1.83
C ILE A 72 -6.03 5.63 2.09
N PHE A 73 -6.65 5.08 1.05
CA PHE A 73 -7.87 4.29 1.19
C PHE A 73 -7.65 3.08 2.12
N TYR A 74 -6.60 2.28 1.88
CA TYR A 74 -6.31 1.12 2.71
C TYR A 74 -5.88 1.52 4.13
N ALA A 75 -5.08 2.57 4.29
CA ALA A 75 -4.71 3.08 5.61
C ALA A 75 -5.95 3.43 6.45
N LEU A 76 -6.88 4.20 5.89
CA LEU A 76 -8.12 4.58 6.57
C LEU A 76 -9.04 3.38 6.81
N PHE A 77 -9.16 2.49 5.83
CA PHE A 77 -9.96 1.28 5.93
C PHE A 77 -9.50 0.40 7.10
N TYR A 78 -8.21 0.12 7.22
CA TYR A 78 -7.69 -0.72 8.30
C TYR A 78 -7.80 -0.04 9.66
N VAL A 79 -7.56 1.27 9.77
CA VAL A 79 -7.79 2.05 11.00
C VAL A 79 -9.25 1.99 11.44
N ALA A 80 -10.18 2.04 10.49
CA ALA A 80 -11.61 1.96 10.78
C ALA A 80 -12.06 0.55 11.22
N LEU A 81 -11.32 -0.50 10.85
CA LEU A 81 -11.57 -1.87 11.32
C LEU A 81 -11.13 -2.07 12.77
N ASP A 82 -9.92 -1.62 13.13
CA ASP A 82 -9.42 -1.60 14.50
C ASP A 82 -8.41 -0.47 14.67
N ILE A 83 -8.59 0.35 15.71
CA ILE A 83 -7.75 1.53 15.87
C ILE A 83 -6.28 1.19 16.15
N LYS A 84 -5.99 0.08 16.85
CA LYS A 84 -4.62 -0.26 17.28
C LYS A 84 -3.87 -0.97 16.18
N ALA A 85 -4.38 -2.12 15.73
CA ALA A 85 -3.79 -2.92 14.68
C ALA A 85 -3.87 -2.18 13.34
N GLY A 86 -4.99 -1.52 13.07
CA GLY A 86 -5.18 -0.74 11.85
C GLY A 86 -4.24 0.45 11.72
N SER A 87 -3.93 1.15 12.82
CA SER A 87 -2.94 2.24 12.80
C SER A 87 -1.53 1.74 12.45
N PHE A 88 -1.16 0.54 12.91
CA PHE A 88 0.10 -0.08 12.54
C PHE A 88 0.14 -0.45 11.04
N VAL A 89 -0.94 -1.05 10.54
CA VAL A 89 -1.07 -1.37 9.11
C VAL A 89 -1.09 -0.12 8.24
N ALA A 90 -1.74 0.96 8.70
CA ALA A 90 -1.73 2.25 8.03
C ALA A 90 -0.33 2.84 7.92
N LEU A 91 0.45 2.80 9.00
CA LEU A 91 1.85 3.24 8.99
C LEU A 91 2.67 2.45 7.95
N LEU A 92 2.57 1.12 7.97
CA LEU A 92 3.28 0.26 7.01
C LEU A 92 2.85 0.51 5.56
N THR A 93 1.56 0.76 5.33
CA THR A 93 0.99 1.08 4.01
C THR A 93 1.57 2.40 3.48
N LEU A 94 1.63 3.44 4.33
CA LEU A 94 2.23 4.72 3.97
C LEU A 94 3.73 4.62 3.75
N LEU A 95 4.44 3.83 4.58
CA LEU A 95 5.85 3.54 4.36
C LEU A 95 6.09 2.83 3.03
N CYS A 96 5.24 1.87 2.65
CA CYS A 96 5.31 1.22 1.33
C CYS A 96 5.14 2.24 0.21
N TRP A 97 4.16 3.13 0.31
CA TRP A 97 3.93 4.17 -0.71
C TRP A 97 5.11 5.14 -0.86
N VAL A 98 5.65 5.65 0.25
CA VAL A 98 6.78 6.59 0.23
C VAL A 98 8.02 5.91 -0.34
N SER A 99 8.35 4.71 0.15
CA SER A 99 9.55 3.98 -0.27
C SER A 99 9.45 3.47 -1.71
N SER A 100 8.28 3.00 -2.16
CA SER A 100 8.07 2.59 -3.55
C SER A 100 8.16 3.77 -4.50
N SER A 101 7.63 4.94 -4.10
CA SER A 101 7.70 6.17 -4.91
C SER A 101 9.13 6.69 -5.03
N PHE A 102 9.89 6.67 -3.92
CA PHE A 102 11.32 7.00 -3.93
C PHE A 102 12.11 6.06 -4.86
N LEU A 103 11.89 4.74 -4.73
CA LEU A 103 12.58 3.76 -5.55
C LEU A 103 12.23 3.91 -7.03
N ALA A 104 10.94 4.01 -7.36
CA ALA A 104 10.45 4.18 -8.73
C ALA A 104 11.02 5.44 -9.40
N ASN A 105 11.09 6.55 -8.65
CA ASN A 105 11.73 7.78 -9.11
C ASN A 105 13.22 7.60 -9.38
N SER A 106 13.90 6.82 -8.53
CA SER A 106 15.35 6.58 -8.63
C SER A 106 15.73 5.66 -9.80
N ILE A 107 14.91 4.65 -10.10
CA ILE A 107 15.22 3.64 -11.13
C ILE A 107 14.60 3.96 -12.49
N GLY A 108 13.56 4.80 -12.54
CA GLY A 108 12.83 5.13 -13.77
C GLY A 108 11.95 3.98 -14.29
N PHE A 109 11.16 4.29 -15.33
CA PHE A 109 10.16 3.36 -15.88
C PHE A 109 10.79 2.08 -16.43
N ASP A 110 11.86 2.21 -17.21
CA ASP A 110 12.46 1.09 -17.94
C ASP A 110 12.99 -0.01 -17.00
N LEU A 111 13.64 0.39 -15.89
CA LEU A 111 14.15 -0.57 -14.92
C LEU A 111 13.03 -1.10 -14.01
N ALA A 112 12.05 -0.26 -13.66
CA ALA A 112 10.89 -0.69 -12.89
C ALA A 112 10.08 -1.78 -13.60
N TRP A 113 9.96 -1.70 -14.92
CA TRP A 113 9.24 -2.66 -15.76
C TRP A 113 10.13 -3.74 -16.37
N LYS A 114 11.40 -3.82 -15.96
CA LYS A 114 12.33 -4.79 -16.52
C LYS A 114 11.98 -6.21 -16.06
N VAL A 115 11.25 -6.92 -16.92
CA VAL A 115 11.09 -8.37 -16.81
C VAL A 115 12.31 -9.00 -17.48
N HIS A 116 13.24 -9.54 -16.68
CA HIS A 116 14.32 -10.37 -17.21
C HIS A 116 13.70 -11.72 -17.60
N MET A 117 13.17 -11.80 -18.81
CA MET A 117 12.90 -13.09 -19.43
C MET A 117 14.27 -13.68 -19.72
N TYR A 118 14.66 -14.73 -19.00
CA TYR A 118 15.88 -15.47 -19.31
C TYR A 118 15.79 -15.94 -20.77
N GLU A 119 16.69 -15.44 -21.62
CA GLU A 119 17.02 -16.02 -22.93
C GLU A 119 18.04 -17.16 -22.76
#